data_AF-A0A7C0X068-F1
#
_entry.id   AF-A0A7C0X068-F1
#
_cell.length_a   1.000
_cell.length_b   1.000
_cell.length_c   1.000
_cell.angle_alpha   90.00
_cell.angle_beta   90.00
_cell.angle_gamma   90.00
#
_symmetry.space_group_name_H-M   'P 1'
#
loop_
_entity.id
_entity.type
_entity.pdbx_description
1 polymer ?
#
loop_
_entity_poly.entity_id
_entity_poly.type
_entity_poly.pdbx_seq_one_letter_code
_entity_poly.pdbx_strand_id
1 'polypeptide(L)'
;MYLTKEEEAILNGEKGEVYEKVFRLLVRLGDIYGADRMIPVGSVQVAGVSYKSIGDPGRDFLEDFAEKGAKVKVLTFLNPAGMDMENWRELGFPADFAENQIRIMNAFKKMGIVVTATCT
;
A
#
# COMPACT_ATOMS: atom_id res chain seq x y z
N MET A 1 23.12 -4.88 5.58
CA MET A 1 22.56 -3.88 4.65
C MET A 1 23.38 -2.60 4.59
N TYR A 2 23.80 -2.19 3.39
CA TYR A 2 24.37 -0.87 3.09
C TYR A 2 23.24 0.04 2.59
N LEU A 3 23.08 1.19 3.25
CA LEU A 3 22.06 2.18 2.93
C LEU A 3 22.71 3.42 2.29
N THR A 4 22.00 4.03 1.35
CA THR A 4 22.32 5.34 0.82
C THR A 4 21.94 6.44 1.83
N LYS A 5 22.46 7.65 1.65
CA LYS A 5 22.11 8.80 2.51
C LYS A 5 20.60 9.09 2.55
N GLU A 6 19.90 8.86 1.44
CA GLU A 6 18.45 9.05 1.40
C GLU A 6 17.72 7.99 2.22
N GLU A 7 18.15 6.73 2.12
CA GLU A 7 17.60 5.61 2.88
C GLU A 7 17.89 5.73 4.38
N GLU A 8 19.08 6.22 4.75
CA GLU A 8 19.43 6.57 6.12
C GLU A 8 18.51 7.69 6.65
N ALA A 9 18.30 8.75 5.87
CA ALA A 9 17.39 9.84 6.24
C ALA A 9 15.95 9.36 6.44
N ILE A 10 15.46 8.42 5.61
CA ILE A 10 14.15 7.78 5.82
C ILE A 10 14.14 7.00 7.13
N LEU A 11 15.16 6.18 7.40
CA LEU A 11 15.26 5.35 8.60
C LEU A 11 15.39 6.17 9.90
N ASN A 12 15.93 7.38 9.80
CA ASN A 12 16.06 8.36 10.88
C ASN A 12 14.80 9.21 11.10
N GLY A 13 13.74 8.99 10.30
CA GLY A 13 12.45 9.68 10.45
C GLY A 13 12.36 11.03 9.74
N GLU A 14 13.38 11.46 9.01
CA GLU A 14 13.41 12.78 8.35
C GLU A 14 12.35 12.92 7.23
N LYS A 15 11.78 11.80 6.77
CA LYS A 15 10.71 11.77 5.76
C LYS A 15 9.32 11.55 6.34
N GLY A 16 9.19 11.41 7.66
CA GLY A 16 7.93 11.18 8.37
C GLY A 16 7.75 9.74 8.87
N GLU A 17 6.90 9.59 9.89
CA GLU A 17 6.76 8.35 10.68
C GLU A 17 6.36 7.13 9.85
N VAL A 18 5.53 7.31 8.81
CA VAL A 18 5.05 6.19 7.99
C VAL A 18 6.23 5.58 7.26
N TYR A 19 6.98 6.40 6.51
CA TYR A 19 8.13 5.92 5.75
C TYR A 19 9.20 5.33 6.66
N GLU A 20 9.48 5.96 7.80
CA GLU A 20 10.41 5.40 8.80
C GLU A 20 10.02 3.99 9.22
N LYS A 21 8.75 3.79 9.59
CA LYS A 21 8.22 2.51 10.04
C LYS A 21 8.29 1.44 8.95
N VAL A 22 7.84 1.75 7.72
CA VAL A 22 7.86 0.77 6.62
C VAL A 22 9.29 0.47 6.17
N PHE A 23 10.14 1.49 6.10
CA PHE A 23 11.53 1.32 5.67
C PHE A 23 12.35 0.52 6.69
N ARG A 24 12.11 0.73 8.00
CA ARG A 24 12.69 -0.10 9.06
C ARG A 24 12.34 -1.57 8.88
N LEU A 25 11.09 -1.90 8.50
CA LEU A 25 10.71 -3.27 8.17
C LEU A 25 11.53 -3.83 6.99
N LEU A 26 11.67 -3.06 5.90
CA LEU A 26 12.47 -3.47 4.74
C LEU A 26 13.93 -3.72 5.11
N VAL A 27 14.56 -2.85 5.89
CA VAL A 27 15.95 -3.01 6.35
C VAL A 27 16.08 -4.28 7.19
N ARG A 28 15.15 -4.55 8.11
CA ARG A 28 15.15 -5.78 8.92
C ARG A 28 15.01 -7.04 8.08
N LEU A 29 14.15 -7.02 7.05
CA LEU A 29 14.04 -8.13 6.10
C LEU A 29 15.34 -8.31 5.34
N GLY A 30 15.96 -7.22 4.87
CA GLY A 30 17.27 -7.25 4.24
C GLY A 30 18.33 -7.91 5.11
N ASP A 31 18.41 -7.54 6.39
CA ASP A 31 19.35 -8.14 7.35
C ASP A 31 19.07 -9.64 7.58
N ILE A 32 17.79 -10.04 7.72
CA ILE A 32 17.39 -11.44 7.90
C ILE A 32 17.80 -12.29 6.69
N TYR A 33 17.62 -11.78 5.48
CA TYR A 33 17.96 -12.49 4.25
C TYR A 33 19.43 -12.33 3.83
N GLY A 34 20.25 -11.61 4.61
CA GLY A 34 21.65 -11.36 4.26
C GLY A 34 21.82 -10.51 2.99
N ALA A 35 20.88 -9.61 2.71
CA ALA A 35 20.96 -8.71 1.57
C ALA A 35 22.01 -7.61 1.81
N ASP A 36 22.76 -7.31 0.75
CA ASP A 36 23.76 -6.24 0.78
C ASP A 36 23.13 -4.86 0.66
N ARG A 37 22.11 -4.67 -0.20
CA ARG A 37 21.51 -3.36 -0.51
C ARG A 37 20.08 -3.48 -1.04
N MET A 38 19.34 -2.37 -1.01
CA MET A 38 18.08 -2.26 -1.73
C MET A 38 18.32 -2.14 -3.24
N ILE A 39 17.36 -2.60 -4.04
CA ILE A 39 17.38 -2.45 -5.50
C ILE A 39 16.27 -1.47 -5.90
N PRO A 40 16.58 -0.37 -6.63
CA PRO A 40 15.57 0.58 -7.06
C PRO A 40 14.63 -0.06 -8.09
N VAL A 41 13.35 0.28 -8.01
CA VAL A 41 12.31 -0.17 -8.93
C VAL A 41 11.75 1.01 -9.72
N GLY A 42 11.33 0.77 -10.96
CA GLY A 42 10.69 1.80 -11.81
C GLY A 42 9.18 1.92 -11.62
N SER A 43 8.52 0.81 -11.28
CA SER A 43 7.08 0.73 -11.01
C SER A 43 6.77 -0.43 -10.08
N VAL A 44 5.57 -0.40 -9.47
CA VAL A 44 5.08 -1.44 -8.55
C VAL A 44 3.61 -1.73 -8.81
N GLN A 45 3.20 -2.98 -8.58
CA GLN A 45 1.79 -3.37 -8.53
C GLN A 45 1.47 -3.88 -7.13
N VAL A 46 0.50 -3.26 -6.46
CA VAL A 46 0.11 -3.60 -5.09
C VAL A 46 -0.96 -4.69 -5.12
N ALA A 47 -0.67 -5.79 -4.44
CA ALA A 47 -1.61 -6.87 -4.15
C ALA A 47 -2.29 -6.69 -2.78
N GLY A 48 -3.25 -7.55 -2.45
CA GLY A 48 -3.97 -7.45 -1.17
C GLY A 48 -4.93 -6.25 -1.11
N VAL A 49 -5.58 -5.94 -2.23
CA VAL A 49 -6.50 -4.80 -2.38
C VAL A 49 -7.91 -5.12 -1.85
N SER A 50 -8.25 -6.40 -1.71
CA SER A 50 -9.59 -6.84 -1.35
C SER A 50 -9.86 -6.75 0.14
N TYR A 51 -11.01 -6.18 0.53
CA TYR A 51 -11.48 -6.20 1.92
C TYR A 51 -11.60 -7.63 2.46
N LYS A 52 -11.93 -8.61 1.61
CA LYS A 52 -11.95 -10.03 1.99
C LYS A 52 -10.60 -10.54 2.45
N SER A 53 -9.51 -10.01 1.88
CA SER A 53 -8.14 -10.45 2.22
C SER A 53 -7.56 -9.73 3.43
N ILE A 54 -7.86 -8.45 3.61
CA ILE A 54 -7.17 -7.61 4.61
C ILE A 54 -8.05 -7.24 5.81
N GLY A 55 -9.37 -7.37 5.69
CA GLY A 55 -10.35 -7.08 6.72
C GLY A 55 -10.26 -5.65 7.28
N ASP A 56 -10.86 -5.44 8.44
CA ASP A 56 -10.80 -4.18 9.18
C ASP A 56 -9.36 -3.76 9.50
N PRO A 57 -8.46 -4.63 9.99
CA PRO A 57 -7.11 -4.21 10.35
C PRO A 57 -6.33 -3.66 9.16
N GLY A 58 -6.49 -4.26 7.98
CA GLY A 58 -5.86 -3.78 6.77
C GLY A 58 -6.47 -2.48 6.24
N ARG A 59 -7.80 -2.34 6.29
CA ARG A 59 -8.49 -1.09 5.94
C ARG A 59 -7.97 0.06 6.82
N ASP A 60 -8.01 -0.14 8.13
CA ASP A 60 -7.66 0.90 9.11
C ASP A 60 -6.17 1.27 9.00
N PHE A 61 -5.30 0.30 8.73
CA PHE A 61 -3.89 0.52 8.46
C PHE A 61 -3.65 1.39 7.21
N LEU A 62 -4.38 1.12 6.12
CA LEU A 62 -4.26 1.90 4.88
C LEU A 62 -4.82 3.32 5.05
N GLU A 63 -5.92 3.48 5.78
CA GLU A 63 -6.49 4.79 6.10
C GLU A 63 -5.55 5.61 6.97
N ASP A 64 -4.94 5.05 8.03
CA ASP A 64 -3.94 5.72 8.88
C ASP A 64 -2.77 6.26 8.03
N PHE A 65 -2.24 5.43 7.11
CA PHE A 65 -1.14 5.84 6.23
C PHE A 65 -1.56 7.00 5.32
N ALA A 66 -2.76 6.90 4.74
CA ALA A 66 -3.29 7.93 3.85
C ALA A 66 -3.59 9.25 4.60
N GLU A 67 -4.05 9.18 5.85
CA GLU A 67 -4.30 10.32 6.74
C GLU A 67 -3.02 11.02 7.18
N LYS A 68 -1.97 10.25 7.46
CA LYS A 68 -0.61 10.77 7.73
C LYS A 68 0.11 11.31 6.51
N GLY A 69 -0.56 11.34 5.35
CA GLY A 69 -0.04 11.97 4.13
C GLY A 69 1.01 11.12 3.41
N ALA A 70 1.05 9.81 3.64
CA ALA A 70 1.92 8.91 2.88
C ALA A 70 1.61 8.99 1.38
N LYS A 71 2.65 8.93 0.55
CA LYS A 71 2.58 8.97 -0.91
C LYS A 71 3.53 7.95 -1.50
N VAL A 72 3.11 7.28 -2.56
CA VAL A 72 4.01 6.44 -3.34
C VAL A 72 5.09 7.27 -4.03
N LYS A 73 6.27 6.68 -4.22
CA LYS A 73 7.44 7.34 -4.84
C LYS A 73 7.63 7.01 -6.32
N VAL A 74 7.06 5.90 -6.77
CA VAL A 74 7.12 5.41 -8.15
C VAL A 74 5.71 5.13 -8.64
N LEU A 75 5.57 5.02 -9.97
CA LEU A 75 4.29 4.66 -10.58
C LEU A 75 3.78 3.35 -9.97
N THR A 76 2.63 3.42 -9.31
CA THR A 76 2.07 2.30 -8.55
C THR A 76 0.65 2.02 -9.04
N PHE A 77 0.39 0.76 -9.36
CA PHE A 77 -0.91 0.27 -9.83
C PHE A 77 -1.57 -0.63 -8.79
N LEU A 78 -2.89 -0.83 -8.91
CA LEU A 78 -3.64 -1.73 -8.04
C LEU A 78 -4.10 -2.98 -8.76
N ASN A 79 -3.94 -4.12 -8.09
CA ASN A 79 -4.68 -5.33 -8.41
C ASN A 79 -6.20 -5.12 -8.27
N PRO A 80 -7.02 -6.04 -8.83
CA PRO A 80 -8.47 -6.00 -8.72
C PRO A 80 -8.95 -5.86 -7.27
N ALA A 81 -10.00 -5.06 -7.11
CA ALA A 81 -10.74 -4.97 -5.87
C ALA A 81 -11.44 -6.29 -5.54
N GLY A 82 -11.92 -6.43 -4.30
CA GLY A 82 -12.65 -7.61 -3.85
C GLY A 82 -14.03 -7.80 -4.48
N MET A 83 -14.48 -6.85 -5.31
CA MET A 83 -15.76 -6.82 -5.99
C MET A 83 -15.66 -5.92 -7.23
N ASP A 84 -16.69 -5.98 -8.08
CA ASP A 84 -16.90 -5.00 -9.13
C ASP A 84 -17.21 -3.63 -8.51
N MET A 85 -16.51 -2.56 -8.90
CA MET A 85 -16.68 -1.25 -8.25
C MET A 85 -17.96 -0.51 -8.70
N GLU A 86 -18.58 -0.93 -9.80
CA GLU A 86 -19.75 -0.28 -10.40
C GLU A 86 -21.03 -1.11 -10.18
N ASN A 87 -20.95 -2.42 -10.43
CA ASN A 87 -22.10 -3.32 -10.50
C ASN A 87 -22.25 -4.24 -9.28
N TRP A 88 -21.51 -4.00 -8.18
CA TRP A 88 -21.54 -4.87 -6.99
C TRP A 88 -22.94 -5.13 -6.44
N ARG A 89 -23.85 -4.15 -6.54
CA ARG A 89 -25.25 -4.30 -6.07
C ARG A 89 -26.01 -5.34 -6.87
N GLU A 90 -25.92 -5.27 -8.19
CA GLU A 90 -26.59 -6.21 -9.11
C GLU A 90 -25.99 -7.61 -8.99
N LEU A 91 -24.69 -7.68 -8.72
CA LEU A 91 -23.95 -8.91 -8.45
C LEU A 91 -24.20 -9.48 -7.04
N GLY A 92 -24.98 -8.81 -6.19
CA GLY A 92 -25.40 -9.30 -4.89
C GLY A 92 -24.34 -9.21 -3.79
N PHE A 93 -23.37 -8.31 -3.89
CA PHE A 93 -22.41 -8.08 -2.81
C PHE A 93 -23.07 -7.37 -1.62
N PRO A 94 -22.75 -7.75 -0.37
CA PRO A 94 -23.21 -7.05 0.82
C PRO A 94 -22.76 -5.58 0.85
N ALA A 95 -23.66 -4.69 1.30
CA ALA A 95 -23.38 -3.25 1.32
C ALA A 95 -22.22 -2.87 2.26
N ASP A 96 -22.12 -3.53 3.41
CA ASP A 96 -21.02 -3.36 4.36
C ASP A 96 -19.67 -3.78 3.76
N PHE A 97 -19.65 -4.87 3.00
CA PHE A 97 -18.45 -5.28 2.26
C PHE A 97 -18.05 -4.21 1.24
N ALA A 98 -19.03 -3.70 0.49
CA ALA A 98 -18.81 -2.72 -0.55
C ALA A 98 -18.29 -1.37 -0.01
N GLU A 99 -18.89 -0.87 1.07
CA GLU A 99 -18.46 0.35 1.74
C GLU A 99 -17.01 0.25 2.21
N ASN A 100 -16.63 -0.87 2.80
CA ASN A 100 -15.26 -1.08 3.26
C ASN A 100 -14.26 -1.25 2.12
N GLN A 101 -14.65 -1.92 1.03
CA GLN A 101 -13.83 -1.96 -0.18
C GLN A 101 -13.62 -0.56 -0.75
N ILE A 102 -14.66 0.27 -0.84
CA ILE A 102 -14.57 1.65 -1.35
C ILE A 102 -13.63 2.50 -0.49
N ARG A 103 -13.68 2.35 0.84
CA ARG A 103 -12.75 3.01 1.77
C ARG A 103 -11.30 2.66 1.49
N ILE A 104 -10.99 1.38 1.26
CA ILE A 104 -9.66 0.93 0.84
C ILE A 104 -9.22 1.60 -0.47
N MET A 105 -10.10 1.64 -1.47
CA MET A 105 -9.79 2.27 -2.77
C MET A 105 -9.51 3.77 -2.63
N ASN A 106 -10.25 4.47 -1.77
CA ASN A 106 -10.05 5.87 -1.48
C ASN A 106 -8.72 6.14 -0.75
N ALA A 107 -8.33 5.27 0.19
CA ALA A 107 -7.04 5.36 0.86
C ALA A 107 -5.88 5.23 -0.14
N PHE A 108 -5.93 4.24 -1.04
CA PHE A 108 -4.93 4.10 -2.10
C PHE A 108 -4.88 5.31 -3.04
N LYS A 109 -6.03 5.83 -3.48
CA LYS A 109 -6.10 7.04 -4.30
C LYS A 109 -5.50 8.24 -3.59
N LYS A 110 -5.78 8.40 -2.29
CA LYS A 110 -5.20 9.46 -1.45
C LYS A 110 -3.67 9.31 -1.32
N MET A 111 -3.13 8.10 -1.38
CA MET A 111 -1.68 7.86 -1.43
C MET A 111 -1.04 8.05 -2.82
N GLY A 112 -1.81 8.40 -3.84
CA GLY A 112 -1.32 8.65 -5.21
C GLY A 112 -1.17 7.39 -6.06
N ILE A 113 -1.83 6.29 -5.67
CA ILE A 113 -1.83 5.05 -6.45
C ILE A 113 -2.85 5.13 -7.59
N VAL A 114 -2.47 4.62 -8.76
CA VAL A 114 -3.37 4.51 -9.91
C VAL A 114 -4.32 3.34 -9.71
N VAL A 115 -5.61 3.65 -9.59
CA VAL A 115 -6.67 2.67 -9.34
C VAL A 115 -7.11 2.03 -10.66
N THR A 116 -6.27 1.16 -11.21
CA THR A 116 -6.60 0.38 -12.41
C THR A 116 -7.55 -0.77 -12.11
N ALA A 117 -7.46 -1.34 -10.90
CA ALA A 117 -8.25 -2.50 -10.46
C ALA A 117 -8.20 -3.68 -11.46
N THR A 118 -7.06 -3.87 -12.11
CA THR A 118 -6.81 -4.98 -13.04
C THR A 118 -5.43 -5.59 -12.82
N CYS A 119 -5.30 -6.87 -13.17
CA CYS A 119 -4.03 -7.59 -13.22
C CYS A 119 -3.34 -7.54 -14.60
N THR A 120 -3.99 -6.95 -15.62
CA THR A 120 -3.49 -6.87 -16.99
C THR A 120 -2.91 -5.50 -17.31
#